data_AF-A0A2K3IWU3-F1
#
_entry.id   AF-A0A2K3IWU3-F1
#
_cell.length_a   1.000
_cell.length_b   1.000
_cell.length_c   1.000
_cell.angle_alpha   90.00
_cell.angle_beta   90.00
_cell.angle_gamma   90.00
#
_symmetry.space_group_name_H-M   'P 1'
#
loop_
_entity.id
_entity.type
_entity.pdbx_description
1 polymer ?
#
loop_
_entity_poly.entity_id
_entity_poly.type
_entity_poly.pdbx_seq_one_letter_code
_entity_poly.pdbx_strand_id
1 'polypeptide(L)'
;MNVGVIIVGIGQWEEYTKPLVLSIKEHEPNATQIIVNNGCRYTSSDIKNSLNVFTCNVWKGLDTIKPVSYAEAINSGIKRAVNVFSYKTPDWIIITNNDVICNAPFIEYLESLDTNSLYGNKIHTSHKVFKSPTPWIDGWIYAIPYNILTHVGLWDKKFKIAG
;
A
#
# COMPACT_ATOMS: atom_id res chain seq x y z
N MET A 1 17.57 2.05 5.81
CA MET A 1 16.32 2.84 5.79
C MET A 1 15.13 2.00 6.27
N ASN A 2 14.09 2.59 6.88
CA ASN A 2 12.85 1.92 7.28
C ASN A 2 11.76 2.15 6.21
N VAL A 3 11.27 1.07 5.59
CA VAL A 3 10.23 1.16 4.56
C VAL A 3 8.99 0.39 4.99
N GLY A 4 7.84 1.04 4.94
CA GLY A 4 6.53 0.42 5.10
C GLY A 4 5.88 0.15 3.75
N VAL A 5 5.54 -1.11 3.45
CA VAL A 5 4.84 -1.51 2.22
C VAL A 5 3.39 -1.82 2.57
N ILE A 6 2.47 -1.00 2.08
CA ILE A 6 1.03 -1.16 2.26
C ILE A 6 0.48 -1.95 1.08
N ILE A 7 -0.01 -3.15 1.37
CA ILE A 7 -0.61 -4.06 0.39
C ILE A 7 -2.11 -4.07 0.63
N VAL A 8 -2.89 -3.50 -0.29
CA VAL A 8 -4.35 -3.58 -0.18
C VAL A 8 -4.82 -4.92 -0.73
N GLY A 9 -5.09 -5.87 0.17
CA GLY A 9 -5.59 -7.18 -0.19
C GLY A 9 -7.06 -7.13 -0.59
N ILE A 10 -7.35 -7.55 -1.83
CA ILE A 10 -8.69 -7.75 -2.36
C ILE A 10 -8.77 -9.14 -3.02
N GLY A 11 -9.90 -9.84 -2.86
CA GLY A 11 -10.16 -11.09 -3.58
C GLY A 11 -9.35 -12.29 -3.10
N GLN A 12 -8.70 -12.99 -4.02
CA GLN A 12 -8.05 -14.28 -3.80
C GLN A 12 -6.66 -14.11 -3.18
N TRP A 13 -6.49 -14.58 -1.94
CA TRP A 13 -5.21 -14.54 -1.23
C TRP A 13 -4.10 -15.32 -1.95
N GLU A 14 -4.38 -16.57 -2.32
CA GLU A 14 -3.39 -17.48 -2.89
C GLU A 14 -2.86 -17.04 -4.26
N GLU A 15 -3.70 -16.37 -5.06
CA GLU A 15 -3.36 -15.99 -6.44
C GLU A 15 -2.65 -14.63 -6.53
N TYR A 16 -3.01 -13.68 -5.65
CA TYR A 16 -2.53 -12.30 -5.76
C TYR A 16 -1.68 -11.89 -4.56
N THR A 17 -2.32 -11.77 -3.39
CA THR A 17 -1.67 -11.16 -2.22
C THR A 17 -0.51 -11.98 -1.68
N LYS A 18 -0.65 -13.32 -1.62
CA LYS A 18 0.38 -14.20 -1.08
C LYS A 18 1.64 -14.20 -1.96
N PRO A 19 1.57 -14.34 -3.30
CA PRO A 19 2.73 -14.16 -4.17
C PRO A 19 3.46 -12.84 -3.93
N LEU A 20 2.74 -11.72 -3.84
CA LEU A 20 3.36 -10.42 -3.57
C LEU A 20 4.10 -10.41 -2.23
N VAL A 21 3.44 -10.84 -1.15
CA VAL A 21 4.03 -10.88 0.20
C VAL A 21 5.30 -11.73 0.23
N LEU A 22 5.27 -12.89 -0.40
CA LEU A 22 6.42 -13.79 -0.48
C LEU A 22 7.56 -13.16 -1.30
N SER A 23 7.24 -12.55 -2.43
CA SER A 23 8.23 -11.92 -3.30
C SER A 23 8.92 -10.70 -2.65
N ILE A 24 8.18 -9.88 -1.89
CA ILE A 24 8.78 -8.79 -1.11
C ILE A 24 9.68 -9.36 -0.01
N LYS A 25 9.26 -10.45 0.65
CA LYS A 25 10.08 -11.08 1.70
C LYS A 25 11.38 -11.66 1.14
N GLU A 26 11.34 -12.20 -0.07
CA GLU A 26 12.52 -12.73 -0.76
C GLU A 26 13.54 -11.65 -1.08
N HIS A 27 13.10 -10.51 -1.61
CA HIS A 27 13.99 -9.45 -2.07
C HIS A 27 14.31 -8.39 -1.01
N GLU A 28 13.38 -8.11 -0.09
CA GLU A 28 13.45 -7.06 0.93
C GLU A 28 12.93 -7.56 2.29
N PRO A 29 13.60 -8.53 2.93
CA PRO A 29 13.13 -9.14 4.19
C PRO A 29 13.01 -8.14 5.36
N ASN A 30 13.69 -6.99 5.25
CA ASN A 30 13.67 -5.94 6.25
C ASN A 30 12.54 -4.92 6.03
N ALA A 31 11.87 -4.94 4.88
CA ALA A 31 10.71 -4.09 4.64
C ALA A 31 9.55 -4.54 5.54
N THR A 32 8.91 -3.57 6.20
CA THR A 32 7.72 -3.83 7.00
C THR A 32 6.52 -3.88 6.08
N GLN A 33 5.84 -5.02 6.02
CA GLN A 33 4.67 -5.21 5.18
C GLN A 33 3.39 -5.05 6.00
N ILE A 34 2.43 -4.28 5.49
CA ILE A 34 1.12 -4.04 6.08
C ILE A 34 0.07 -4.53 5.09
N ILE A 35 -0.49 -5.70 5.36
CA ILE A 35 -1.58 -6.28 4.58
C ILE A 35 -2.90 -5.70 5.09
N VAL A 36 -3.51 -4.83 4.29
CA VAL A 36 -4.83 -4.30 4.56
C VAL A 36 -5.86 -5.28 4.01
N ASN A 37 -6.59 -5.96 4.88
CA ASN A 37 -7.64 -6.86 4.44
C ASN A 37 -8.90 -6.07 4.07
N ASN A 38 -9.05 -5.81 2.77
CA ASN A 38 -10.21 -5.15 2.17
C ASN A 38 -11.08 -6.15 1.39
N GLY A 39 -11.27 -7.34 1.96
CA GLY A 39 -12.01 -8.43 1.31
C GLY A 39 -11.12 -9.51 0.70
N CYS A 40 -9.85 -9.58 1.10
CA CYS A 40 -8.97 -10.70 0.79
C CYS A 40 -9.21 -11.84 1.77
N ARG A 41 -9.56 -13.03 1.28
CA ARG A 41 -9.83 -14.19 2.16
C ARG A 41 -8.53 -14.92 2.48
N TYR A 42 -8.01 -14.70 3.69
CA TYR A 42 -6.89 -15.46 4.26
C TYR A 42 -7.17 -15.82 5.73
N THR A 43 -6.44 -16.80 6.25
CA THR A 43 -6.52 -17.26 7.64
C THR A 43 -5.40 -16.66 8.48
N SER A 44 -5.59 -16.55 9.80
CA SER A 44 -4.54 -16.05 10.70
C SER A 44 -3.28 -16.93 10.67
N SER A 45 -3.40 -18.21 10.33
CA SER A 45 -2.28 -19.14 10.12
C SER A 45 -1.38 -18.75 8.95
N ASP A 46 -1.92 -18.11 7.91
CA ASP A 46 -1.15 -17.74 6.72
C ASP A 46 -0.07 -16.68 7.01
N ILE A 47 -0.20 -15.96 8.12
CA ILE A 47 0.61 -14.78 8.44
C ILE A 47 1.29 -14.89 9.82
N LYS A 48 0.88 -15.86 10.65
CA LYS A 48 1.22 -15.96 12.08
C LYS A 48 2.72 -16.02 12.41
N ASN A 49 3.58 -16.33 11.43
CA ASN A 49 5.01 -16.54 11.61
C ASN A 49 5.89 -15.65 10.70
N SER A 50 5.31 -14.66 10.04
CA SER A 50 6.07 -13.77 9.16
C SER A 50 6.56 -12.55 9.94
N LEU A 51 7.85 -12.54 10.28
CA LEU A 51 8.53 -11.35 10.81
C LEU A 51 8.28 -10.16 9.87
N ASN A 52 8.08 -8.98 10.45
CA ASN A 52 7.80 -7.73 9.73
C ASN A 52 6.51 -7.70 8.89
N VAL A 53 5.61 -8.67 9.04
CA VAL A 53 4.30 -8.66 8.37
C VAL A 53 3.19 -8.40 9.38
N PHE A 54 2.41 -7.35 9.13
CA PHE A 54 1.31 -6.91 9.96
C PHE A 54 0.02 -6.87 9.14
N THR A 55 -1.12 -6.97 9.82
CA THR A 55 -2.42 -6.91 9.17
C THR A 55 -3.30 -5.82 9.78
N CYS A 56 -4.26 -5.33 8.99
CA CYS A 56 -5.41 -4.58 9.51
C CYS A 56 -6.67 -4.89 8.68
N ASN A 57 -7.77 -5.18 9.35
CA ASN A 57 -9.05 -5.48 8.69
C ASN A 57 -9.88 -4.21 8.56
N VAL A 58 -10.46 -3.98 7.37
CA VAL A 58 -11.21 -2.75 7.07
C VAL A 58 -12.63 -2.99 6.56
N TRP A 59 -13.15 -4.22 6.62
CA TRP A 59 -14.52 -4.53 6.20
C TRP A 59 -15.58 -3.99 7.17
N LYS A 60 -16.80 -3.75 6.65
CA LYS A 60 -17.97 -3.36 7.45
C LYS A 60 -19.03 -4.47 7.41
N GLY A 61 -19.51 -4.88 8.60
CA GLY A 61 -20.58 -5.88 8.77
C GLY A 61 -20.07 -7.25 9.21
N LEU A 62 -20.87 -7.96 10.04
CA LEU A 62 -20.55 -9.29 10.57
C LEU A 62 -20.79 -10.39 9.52
N ASP A 63 -21.75 -10.20 8.62
CA ASP A 63 -22.26 -11.27 7.75
C ASP A 63 -22.08 -11.02 6.24
N THR A 64 -21.67 -9.81 5.86
CA THR A 64 -21.33 -9.48 4.47
C THR A 64 -20.01 -8.72 4.47
N ILE A 65 -18.93 -9.38 4.03
CA ILE A 65 -17.64 -8.72 3.82
C ILE A 65 -17.86 -7.73 2.68
N LYS A 66 -18.21 -6.49 3.01
CA LYS A 66 -18.27 -5.39 2.05
C LYS A 66 -16.96 -4.62 2.15
N PRO A 67 -16.12 -4.65 1.09
CA PRO A 67 -14.93 -3.82 1.02
C PRO A 67 -15.27 -2.35 1.23
N VAL A 68 -14.38 -1.62 1.87
CA VAL A 68 -14.38 -0.16 1.89
C VAL A 68 -13.73 0.38 0.61
N SER A 69 -13.80 1.70 0.42
CA SER A 69 -13.09 2.32 -0.70
C SER A 69 -11.58 2.09 -0.60
N TYR A 70 -10.91 2.09 -1.75
CA TYR A 70 -9.47 1.89 -1.82
C TYR A 70 -8.70 2.94 -1.00
N ALA A 71 -9.14 4.20 -1.08
CA ALA A 71 -8.61 5.28 -0.25
C ALA A 71 -8.78 5.01 1.26
N GLU A 72 -9.92 4.47 1.70
CA GLU A 72 -10.11 4.10 3.11
C GLU A 72 -9.20 2.94 3.53
N ALA A 73 -8.97 1.97 2.66
CA ALA A 73 -8.04 0.88 2.89
C ALA A 73 -6.58 1.36 3.00
N ILE A 74 -6.10 2.15 2.03
CA ILE A 74 -4.78 2.78 2.04
C ILE A 74 -4.56 3.54 3.35
N ASN A 75 -5.51 4.41 3.71
CA ASN A 75 -5.41 5.23 4.92
C ASN A 75 -5.29 4.38 6.20
N SER A 76 -5.97 3.22 6.22
CA SER A 76 -5.90 2.29 7.34
C SER A 76 -4.53 1.60 7.39
N GLY A 77 -3.98 1.24 6.23
CA GLY A 77 -2.61 0.74 6.08
C GLY A 77 -1.56 1.75 6.54
N ILE A 78 -1.68 3.03 6.16
CA ILE A 78 -0.78 4.10 6.58
C ILE A 78 -0.79 4.24 8.10
N LYS A 79 -1.97 4.34 8.71
CA LYS A 79 -2.10 4.43 10.17
C LYS A 79 -1.49 3.22 10.87
N ARG A 80 -1.71 2.02 10.31
CA ARG A 80 -1.12 0.79 10.85
C ARG A 80 0.40 0.81 10.73
N ALA A 81 0.96 1.24 9.60
CA ALA A 81 2.39 1.36 9.40
C ALA A 81 3.01 2.31 10.44
N VAL A 82 2.46 3.53 10.59
CA VAL A 82 2.93 4.51 11.59
C VAL A 82 2.90 3.92 13.01
N ASN A 83 1.81 3.23 13.36
CA ASN A 83 1.70 2.59 14.68
C ASN A 83 2.73 1.45 14.86
N VAL A 84 2.98 0.64 13.84
CA VAL A 84 3.97 -0.44 13.88
C VAL A 84 5.37 0.09 14.12
N PHE A 85 5.72 1.22 13.49
CA PHE A 85 7.04 1.79 13.66
C PHE A 85 7.23 2.50 15.02
N SER A 86 6.15 2.85 15.74
CA SER A 86 6.06 3.30 17.16
C SER A 86 7.09 4.35 17.65
N TYR A 87 8.38 4.01 17.66
CA TYR A 87 9.51 4.83 18.12
C TYR A 87 10.41 5.33 16.98
N LYS A 88 10.19 4.86 15.75
CA LYS A 88 10.82 5.38 14.53
C LYS A 88 9.70 5.73 13.57
N THR A 89 9.84 6.77 12.76
CA THR A 89 8.94 6.98 11.63
C THR A 89 9.45 6.16 10.44
N PRO A 90 8.57 5.64 9.57
CA PRO A 90 9.04 5.13 8.29
C PRO A 90 9.72 6.28 7.54
N ASP A 91 10.79 5.97 6.80
CA ASP A 91 11.41 6.94 5.89
C ASP A 91 10.56 7.03 4.61
N TRP A 92 10.05 5.87 4.17
CA TRP A 92 9.20 5.73 2.99
C TRP A 92 7.98 4.86 3.26
N ILE A 93 6.87 5.22 2.61
CA ILE A 93 5.70 4.38 2.47
C ILE A 93 5.55 4.01 0.99
N ILE A 94 5.55 2.71 0.71
CA ILE A 94 5.12 2.16 -0.57
C ILE A 94 3.65 1.78 -0.45
N ILE A 95 2.82 2.21 -1.39
CA ILE A 95 1.43 1.74 -1.55
C ILE A 95 1.39 0.88 -2.80
N THR A 96 0.82 -0.31 -2.71
CA THR A 96 0.69 -1.21 -3.85
C THR A 96 -0.64 -1.94 -3.85
N ASN A 97 -1.13 -2.22 -5.05
CA ASN A 97 -2.16 -3.22 -5.28
C ASN A 97 -1.59 -4.62 -5.02
N ASN A 98 -2.45 -5.61 -4.84
CA ASN A 98 -2.05 -6.97 -4.50
C ASN A 98 -1.75 -7.87 -5.71
N ASP A 99 -1.96 -7.39 -6.94
CA ASP A 99 -1.79 -8.10 -8.21
C ASP A 99 -0.46 -7.74 -8.91
N VAL A 100 0.56 -7.37 -8.14
CA VAL A 100 1.93 -7.15 -8.61
C VAL A 100 2.90 -8.14 -7.96
N ILE A 101 4.12 -8.24 -8.49
CA ILE A 101 5.20 -9.09 -7.94
C ILE A 101 6.45 -8.22 -7.79
N CYS A 102 7.14 -8.38 -6.67
CA CYS A 102 8.48 -7.84 -6.46
C CYS A 102 9.50 -8.81 -7.07
N ASN A 103 10.34 -8.37 -8.00
CA ASN A 103 11.31 -9.24 -8.68
C ASN A 103 12.77 -8.84 -8.43
N ALA A 104 13.00 -7.80 -7.62
CA ALA A 104 14.32 -7.31 -7.27
C ALA A 104 14.27 -6.47 -5.97
N PRO A 105 15.39 -6.32 -5.25
CA PRO A 105 15.51 -5.36 -4.16
C PRO A 105 15.19 -3.93 -4.62
N PHE A 106 14.60 -3.12 -3.73
CA PHE A 106 14.17 -1.75 -4.01
C PHE A 106 14.61 -0.72 -2.95
N ILE A 107 15.06 -1.13 -1.77
CA ILE A 107 15.43 -0.19 -0.70
C ILE A 107 16.63 0.67 -1.13
N GLU A 108 17.68 0.06 -1.69
CA GLU A 108 18.84 0.80 -2.21
C GLU A 108 18.45 1.79 -3.31
N TYR A 109 17.48 1.42 -4.16
CA TYR A 109 16.95 2.33 -5.17
C TYR A 109 16.25 3.53 -4.53
N LEU A 110 15.39 3.30 -3.53
CA LEU A 110 14.72 4.36 -2.79
C LEU A 110 15.71 5.30 -2.08
N GLU A 111 16.84 4.80 -1.56
CA GLU A 111 17.87 5.62 -0.91
C GLU A 111 18.52 6.63 -1.86
N SER A 112 18.47 6.37 -3.17
CA SER A 112 18.99 7.27 -4.21
C SER A 112 17.99 8.35 -4.68
N LEU A 113 16.72 8.25 -4.27
CA LEU A 113 15.65 9.15 -4.72
C LEU A 113 15.59 10.44 -3.89
N ASP A 114 15.05 11.51 -4.50
CA ASP A 114 14.78 12.77 -3.80
C ASP A 114 13.61 12.60 -2.83
N THR A 115 13.86 12.85 -1.55
CA THR A 115 12.88 12.74 -0.48
C THR A 115 11.85 13.88 -0.47
N ASN A 116 11.93 14.84 -1.40
CA ASN A 116 10.92 15.89 -1.58
C ASN A 116 9.96 15.61 -2.75
N SER A 117 10.04 14.41 -3.34
CA SER A 117 9.26 14.04 -4.52
C SER A 117 8.39 12.81 -4.25
N LEU A 118 7.15 12.81 -4.76
CA LEU A 118 6.29 11.63 -4.80
C LEU A 118 6.56 10.85 -6.09
N TYR A 119 6.77 9.55 -5.98
CA TYR A 119 7.05 8.67 -7.12
C TYR A 119 5.86 7.75 -7.39
N GLY A 120 5.43 7.69 -8.65
CA GLY A 120 4.32 6.86 -9.11
C GLY A 120 4.43 6.60 -10.62
N ASN A 121 3.67 5.64 -11.12
CA ASN A 121 3.90 5.09 -12.46
C ASN A 121 3.53 6.04 -13.61
N LYS A 122 2.53 6.91 -13.45
CA LYS A 122 2.12 7.78 -14.56
C LYS A 122 1.36 9.03 -14.12
N ILE A 123 1.84 10.19 -14.57
CA ILE A 123 1.06 11.44 -14.52
C ILE A 123 0.21 11.51 -15.79
N HIS A 124 -1.10 11.51 -15.62
CA HIS A 124 -2.07 11.70 -16.68
C HIS A 124 -2.53 13.15 -16.71
N THR A 125 -2.29 13.84 -17.82
CA THR A 125 -2.71 15.25 -18.01
C THR A 125 -4.07 15.38 -18.70
N SER A 126 -4.63 14.27 -19.17
CA SER A 126 -5.96 14.21 -19.78
C SER A 126 -6.61 12.84 -19.52
N HIS A 127 -7.91 12.83 -19.21
CA HIS A 127 -8.68 11.60 -19.13
C HIS A 127 -10.10 11.85 -19.64
N LYS A 128 -10.65 10.90 -20.41
CA LYS A 128 -11.99 11.00 -21.01
C LYS A 128 -13.12 11.17 -19.98
N VAL A 129 -12.85 10.87 -18.71
CA VAL A 129 -13.82 10.97 -17.60
C VAL A 129 -13.85 12.36 -16.97
N PHE A 130 -12.75 13.12 -17.02
CA PHE A 130 -12.70 14.47 -16.45
C PHE A 130 -13.02 15.51 -17.53
N LYS A 131 -14.02 16.37 -17.26
CA LYS A 131 -14.46 17.42 -18.20
C LYS A 131 -13.42 18.52 -18.44
N SER A 132 -12.34 18.55 -17.66
CA SER A 132 -11.23 19.49 -17.72
C SER A 132 -9.91 18.71 -17.66
N PRO A 133 -8.83 19.18 -18.29
CA PRO A 133 -7.49 18.61 -18.13
C PRO A 133 -7.01 18.82 -16.70
N THR A 134 -7.40 17.93 -15.81
CA THR A 134 -6.91 17.87 -14.44
C THR A 134 -5.82 16.80 -14.40
N PRO A 135 -4.56 17.18 -14.12
CA PRO A 135 -3.51 16.20 -13.89
C PRO A 135 -3.90 15.26 -12.74
N TRP A 136 -3.74 13.96 -12.94
CA TRP A 136 -3.91 12.95 -11.91
C TRP A 136 -2.81 11.89 -12.04
N ILE A 137 -2.52 11.18 -10.96
CA ILE A 137 -1.52 10.11 -10.96
C ILE A 137 -2.27 8.79 -11.02
N ASP A 138 -1.86 7.94 -11.95
CA ASP A 138 -2.31 6.56 -12.14
C ASP A 138 -1.14 5.65 -11.81
N GLY A 139 -1.37 4.59 -11.05
CA GLY A 139 -0.30 3.68 -10.70
C GLY A 139 -0.71 2.59 -9.73
N TRP A 140 -0.39 1.36 -10.14
CA TRP A 140 -0.41 0.18 -9.28
C TRP A 140 0.50 0.29 -8.06
N ILE A 141 1.51 1.17 -8.09
CA ILE A 141 2.52 1.36 -7.04
C ILE A 141 2.84 2.85 -6.89
N TYR A 142 2.88 3.32 -5.64
CA TYR A 142 3.37 4.63 -5.24
C TYR A 142 4.47 4.47 -4.20
N ALA A 143 5.57 5.22 -4.33
CA ALA A 143 6.58 5.37 -3.30
C ALA A 143 6.58 6.82 -2.80
N ILE A 144 6.31 7.00 -1.51
CA ILE A 144 6.04 8.30 -0.90
C ILE A 144 6.99 8.50 0.28
N PRO A 145 7.89 9.50 0.23
CA PRO A 145 8.66 9.93 1.38
C PRO A 145 7.73 10.32 2.54
N TYR A 146 8.06 9.93 3.76
CA TYR A 146 7.16 10.16 4.90
C TYR A 146 6.95 11.64 5.23
N ASN A 147 7.96 12.49 5.01
CA ASN A 147 7.83 13.95 5.09
C ASN A 147 6.77 14.49 4.10
N ILE A 148 6.73 13.99 2.86
CA ILE A 148 5.69 14.36 1.90
C ILE A 148 4.32 13.86 2.36
N LEU A 149 4.24 12.62 2.85
CA LEU A 149 2.98 12.06 3.35
C LEU A 149 2.40 12.88 4.51
N THR A 150 3.24 13.32 5.44
CA THR A 150 2.82 14.18 6.56
C THR A 150 2.38 15.58 6.14
N HIS A 151 2.87 16.07 5.00
CA HIS A 151 2.46 17.35 4.42
C HIS A 151 1.15 17.26 3.64
N VAL A 152 1.00 16.25 2.78
CA VAL A 152 -0.19 16.06 1.91
C VAL A 152 -1.37 15.49 2.68
N GLY A 153 -1.11 14.63 3.66
CA GLY A 153 -2.13 13.98 4.47
C GLY A 153 -2.72 12.71 3.82
N LEU A 154 -3.90 12.34 4.30
CA LEU A 154 -4.60 11.11 3.91
C LEU A 154 -5.58 11.35 2.76
N TRP A 155 -5.94 10.28 2.05
CA TRP A 155 -6.83 10.34 0.88
C TRP A 155 -8.30 10.52 1.30
N ASP A 156 -9.10 11.23 0.49
CA ASP A 156 -10.55 11.33 0.73
C ASP A 156 -11.23 9.97 0.51
N LYS A 157 -11.82 9.43 1.56
CA LYS A 157 -12.49 8.13 1.53
C LYS A 157 -13.70 8.10 0.58
N LYS A 158 -14.21 9.26 0.15
CA LYS A 158 -15.31 9.37 -0.83
C LYS A 158 -14.89 9.02 -2.26
N PHE A 159 -13.59 8.93 -2.57
CA PHE A 159 -13.13 8.39 -3.84
C PHE A 159 -13.57 6.92 -3.97
N LYS A 160 -14.38 6.64 -5.00
CA LYS A 160 -14.97 5.31 -5.25
C LYS A 160 -14.10 4.42 -6.13
N ILE A 161 -13.19 5.03 -6.88
CA ILE A 161 -12.29 4.38 -7.84
C ILE A 161 -10.91 4.97 -7.59
N ALA A 162 -9.90 4.11 -7.51
CA ALA A 162 -8.49 4.49 -7.55
C ALA A 162 -7.90 3.89 -8.83
N GLY A 163 -7.11 4.68 -9.54
CA GLY A 163 -6.17 4.24 -10.57
C GLY A 163 -4.77 4.57 -10.09
#